data_AF-A0A2G6DDL3-F1
#
_entry.id   AF-A0A2G6DDL3-F1
#
_cell.length_a   1.000
_cell.length_b   1.000
_cell.length_c   1.000
_cell.angle_alpha   90.00
_cell.angle_beta   90.00
_cell.angle_gamma   90.00
#
_symmetry.space_group_name_H-M   'P 1'
#
loop_
_entity.id
_entity.type
_entity.pdbx_description
1 polymer ?
#
loop_
_entity_poly.entity_id
_entity_poly.type
_entity_poly.pdbx_seq_one_letter_code
_entity_poly.pdbx_strand_id
1 'polypeptide(L)'
;MNSVFDFALLSINRFGWKNLSIAFIFALLVWLLSSVIFITNSLKYTLQSVAEQTSQILINKQIGGKSYPIDKQDIEPLWDMAGVSYVKGRVWGQHYLEFKKTYISLMGVSSFEEHYNDKITKIAEILPQMDDISYMYISKNMKDLLKIYTSSENIVSFEKLGGGHERVKIAGIFKDGSELFSNDVVLMNEESVRKILGVDENKFTDIIIKVENPNEVDFIAAKLTYKYPHFKLTTKSEILKDYELLFQYKSGWFLLIFIISFITFAIILYDKSSGLRSEEKKEIGILKALGWEINHIIYYKMLESLILCMGAFLLGLSLAIFFVYFLQAPALKYVFTGYSELKQDFDLPFVFNLKEFFLLFFSTVPLYMAVCIIPSWKTATRDVGDIIR
;
A
#
# COMPACT_ATOMS: atom_id res chain seq x y z
N MET A 1 25.40 -35.00 28.64
CA MET A 1 24.64 -34.54 27.46
C MET A 1 23.24 -35.09 27.67
N ASN A 2 22.32 -34.28 28.20
CA ASN A 2 21.11 -34.83 28.82
C ASN A 2 19.94 -34.93 27.82
N SER A 3 20.07 -34.32 26.64
CA SER A 3 19.09 -34.45 25.55
C SER A 3 19.72 -34.33 24.16
N VAL A 4 19.02 -34.87 23.13
CA VAL A 4 19.35 -34.67 21.71
C VAL A 4 19.31 -33.18 21.32
N PHE A 5 18.55 -32.38 22.04
CA PHE A 5 18.47 -30.93 21.88
C PHE A 5 19.78 -30.22 22.24
N ASP A 6 20.42 -30.60 23.35
CA ASP A 6 21.74 -30.05 23.74
C ASP A 6 22.79 -30.33 22.67
N PHE A 7 22.72 -31.53 22.07
CA PHE A 7 23.61 -31.92 20.99
C PHE A 7 23.36 -31.11 19.71
N ALA A 8 22.10 -30.85 19.36
CA ALA A 8 21.73 -29.98 18.25
C ALA A 8 22.31 -28.57 18.43
N LEU A 9 22.18 -28.00 19.62
CA LEU A 9 22.65 -26.65 19.93
C LEU A 9 24.18 -26.54 19.88
N LEU A 10 24.90 -27.55 20.39
CA LEU A 10 26.36 -27.62 20.31
C LEU A 10 26.86 -27.85 18.87
N SER A 11 26.12 -28.61 18.06
CA SER A 11 26.47 -28.84 16.66
C SER A 11 26.35 -27.57 15.81
N ILE A 12 25.33 -26.73 16.07
CA ILE A 12 25.20 -25.41 15.43
C ILE A 12 26.48 -24.59 15.64
N ASN A 13 27.00 -24.56 16.86
CA ASN A 13 28.22 -23.82 17.20
C ASN A 13 29.48 -24.42 16.54
N ARG A 14 29.52 -25.75 16.38
CA ARG A 14 30.65 -26.48 15.78
C ARG A 14 30.86 -26.14 14.29
N PHE A 15 29.78 -25.93 13.55
CA PHE A 15 29.82 -25.48 12.14
C PHE A 15 29.48 -23.99 12.01
N GLY A 16 29.77 -23.21 13.07
CA GLY A 16 29.20 -21.90 13.35
C GLY A 16 29.22 -20.93 12.18
N TRP A 17 30.36 -20.72 11.51
CA TRP A 17 30.44 -19.73 10.43
C TRP A 17 29.53 -20.04 9.24
N LYS A 18 29.44 -21.31 8.84
CA LYS A 18 28.61 -21.75 7.71
C LYS A 18 27.13 -21.68 8.06
N ASN A 19 26.74 -22.23 9.21
CA ASN A 19 25.35 -22.21 9.66
C ASN A 19 24.86 -20.77 9.90
N LEU A 20 25.73 -19.91 10.44
CA LEU A 20 25.45 -18.49 10.62
C LEU A 20 25.34 -17.75 9.28
N SER A 21 26.20 -18.04 8.30
CA SER A 21 26.10 -17.45 6.95
C SER A 21 24.78 -17.81 6.27
N ILE A 22 24.36 -19.08 6.33
CA ILE A 22 23.09 -19.52 5.73
C ILE A 22 21.90 -18.93 6.48
N ALA A 23 21.93 -18.93 7.82
CA ALA A 23 20.90 -18.29 8.63
C ALA A 23 20.79 -16.79 8.33
N PHE A 24 21.92 -16.11 8.12
CA PHE A 24 21.96 -14.69 7.75
C PHE A 24 21.34 -14.44 6.37
N ILE A 25 21.73 -15.20 5.35
CA ILE A 25 21.15 -15.06 3.99
C ILE A 25 19.65 -15.38 4.03
N PHE A 26 19.25 -16.41 4.77
CA PHE A 26 17.84 -16.76 4.92
C PHE A 26 17.04 -15.67 5.68
N ALA A 27 17.62 -15.08 6.73
CA ALA A 27 17.03 -13.94 7.44
C ALA A 27 16.89 -12.71 6.53
N LEU A 28 17.90 -12.43 5.69
CA LEU A 28 17.84 -11.33 4.70
C LEU A 28 16.74 -11.58 3.67
N LEU A 29 16.57 -12.82 3.22
CA LEU A 29 15.50 -13.20 2.31
C LEU A 29 14.12 -12.99 2.95
N VAL A 30 13.92 -13.48 4.18
CA VAL A 30 12.67 -13.31 4.92
C VAL A 30 12.41 -11.82 5.20
N TRP A 31 13.45 -11.06 5.55
CA TRP A 31 13.39 -9.61 5.73
C TRP A 31 12.90 -8.89 4.47
N LEU A 32 13.48 -9.21 3.32
CA LEU A 32 13.14 -8.58 2.05
C LEU A 32 11.70 -8.89 1.63
N LEU A 33 11.29 -10.16 1.67
CA LEU A 33 9.92 -10.58 1.32
C LEU A 33 8.90 -9.99 2.29
N SER A 34 9.16 -10.05 3.59
CA SER A 34 8.26 -9.49 4.61
C SER A 34 8.13 -7.98 4.46
N SER A 35 9.23 -7.27 4.16
CA SER A 35 9.20 -5.81 3.98
C SER A 35 8.27 -5.40 2.83
N VAL A 36 8.38 -6.11 1.70
CA VAL A 36 7.53 -5.87 0.53
C VAL A 36 6.06 -6.16 0.84
N ILE A 37 5.78 -7.28 1.53
CA ILE A 37 4.42 -7.64 1.95
C ILE A 37 3.82 -6.59 2.88
N PHE A 38 4.57 -6.17 3.90
CA PHE A 38 4.13 -5.16 4.86
C PHE A 38 3.86 -3.80 4.21
N ILE A 39 4.73 -3.34 3.30
CA ILE A 39 4.48 -2.10 2.54
C ILE A 39 3.19 -2.22 1.74
N THR A 40 3.00 -3.34 1.03
CA THR A 40 1.80 -3.59 0.22
C THR A 40 0.53 -3.58 1.06
N ASN A 41 0.53 -4.23 2.22
CA ASN A 41 -0.62 -4.23 3.13
C ASN A 41 -0.92 -2.87 3.71
N SER A 42 0.12 -2.14 4.11
CA SER A 42 -0.02 -0.78 4.65
C SER A 42 -0.66 0.12 3.61
N LEU A 43 -0.19 0.05 2.34
CA LEU A 43 -0.78 0.76 1.22
C LEU A 43 -2.24 0.38 0.99
N LYS A 44 -2.56 -0.93 0.91
CA LYS A 44 -3.93 -1.41 0.74
C LYS A 44 -4.85 -0.92 1.86
N TYR A 45 -4.39 -0.98 3.10
CA TYR A 45 -5.14 -0.50 4.26
C TYR A 45 -5.41 0.99 4.18
N THR A 46 -4.40 1.80 3.82
CA THR A 46 -4.59 3.24 3.66
C THR A 46 -5.58 3.53 2.53
N LEU A 47 -5.48 2.86 1.38
CA LEU A 47 -6.43 3.02 0.27
C LEU A 47 -7.86 2.67 0.68
N GLN A 48 -8.04 1.55 1.37
CA GLN A 48 -9.35 1.13 1.86
C GLN A 48 -9.91 2.14 2.87
N SER A 49 -9.08 2.62 3.80
CA SER A 49 -9.46 3.62 4.80
C SER A 49 -9.89 4.94 4.14
N VAL A 50 -9.21 5.36 3.07
CA VAL A 50 -9.64 6.54 2.31
C VAL A 50 -10.95 6.26 1.59
N ALA A 51 -11.06 5.12 0.92
CA ALA A 51 -12.27 4.79 0.18
C ALA A 51 -13.48 4.67 1.11
N GLU A 52 -13.34 4.14 2.32
CA GLU A 52 -14.38 4.15 3.36
C GLU A 52 -14.96 5.54 3.62
N GLN A 53 -14.18 6.59 3.39
CA GLN A 53 -14.56 7.98 3.58
C GLN A 53 -15.00 8.70 2.28
N THR A 54 -14.95 8.04 1.12
CA THR A 54 -15.39 8.62 -0.17
C THR A 54 -16.81 8.23 -0.56
N SER A 55 -17.38 9.00 -1.50
CA SER A 55 -18.70 8.75 -2.08
C SER A 55 -18.78 7.38 -2.77
N GLN A 56 -19.94 6.73 -2.66
CA GLN A 56 -20.13 5.36 -3.14
C GLN A 56 -20.22 5.27 -4.67
N ILE A 57 -20.84 6.26 -5.32
CA ILE A 57 -20.96 6.34 -6.78
C ILE A 57 -20.59 7.75 -7.23
N LEU A 58 -19.74 7.84 -8.26
CA LEU A 58 -19.40 9.06 -8.98
C LEU A 58 -20.03 9.03 -10.37
N ILE A 59 -20.51 10.19 -10.83
CA ILE A 59 -21.09 10.35 -12.17
C ILE A 59 -20.42 11.52 -12.87
N ASN A 60 -19.89 11.26 -14.07
CA ASN A 60 -19.30 12.26 -14.96
C ASN A 60 -20.00 12.18 -16.32
N LYS A 61 -20.27 13.32 -16.98
CA LYS A 61 -20.80 13.34 -18.35
C LYS A 61 -19.66 13.25 -19.34
N GLN A 62 -19.66 12.20 -20.17
CA GLN A 62 -18.60 11.96 -21.15
C GLN A 62 -19.19 11.78 -22.54
N ILE A 63 -18.78 12.64 -23.48
CA ILE A 63 -19.25 12.60 -24.87
C ILE A 63 -18.02 12.50 -25.77
N GLY A 64 -17.92 11.43 -26.56
CA GLY A 64 -16.78 11.22 -27.47
C GLY A 64 -15.43 11.17 -26.74
N GLY A 65 -15.39 10.66 -25.51
CA GLY A 65 -14.18 10.59 -24.68
C GLY A 65 -13.85 11.87 -23.91
N LYS A 66 -14.56 12.99 -24.14
CA LYS A 66 -14.33 14.27 -23.45
C LYS A 66 -15.31 14.47 -22.30
N SER A 67 -14.82 15.04 -21.20
CA SER A 67 -15.66 15.41 -20.05
C SER A 67 -16.42 16.71 -20.32
N TYR A 68 -17.70 16.72 -19.97
CA TYR A 68 -18.56 17.91 -20.06
C TYR A 68 -19.20 18.20 -18.69
N PRO A 69 -19.48 19.47 -18.38
CA PRO A 69 -20.28 19.80 -17.21
C PRO A 69 -21.70 19.21 -17.30
N ILE A 70 -22.29 18.90 -16.15
CA ILE A 70 -23.62 18.34 -15.99
C ILE A 70 -24.57 19.45 -15.58
N ASP A 71 -25.68 19.60 -16.31
CA ASP A 71 -26.67 20.63 -16.01
C ASP A 71 -27.47 20.24 -14.75
N LYS A 72 -27.82 21.22 -13.92
CA LYS A 72 -28.56 21.01 -12.66
C LYS A 72 -29.87 20.24 -12.87
N GLN A 73 -30.54 20.47 -14.00
CA GLN A 73 -31.78 19.79 -14.38
C GLN A 73 -31.60 18.28 -14.60
N ASP A 74 -30.40 17.84 -15.03
CA ASP A 74 -30.09 16.43 -15.22
C ASP A 74 -29.95 15.68 -13.87
N ILE A 75 -29.78 16.41 -12.76
CA ILE A 75 -29.57 15.87 -11.41
C ILE A 75 -30.90 15.56 -10.71
N GLU A 76 -31.92 16.38 -10.91
CA GLU A 76 -33.21 16.26 -10.21
C GLU A 76 -33.82 14.84 -10.29
N PRO A 77 -33.87 14.18 -11.47
CA PRO A 77 -34.43 12.84 -11.58
C PRO A 77 -33.62 11.74 -10.89
N LEU A 78 -32.38 12.05 -10.46
CA LEU A 78 -31.53 11.10 -9.74
C LEU A 78 -31.96 10.93 -8.28
N TRP A 79 -32.59 11.95 -7.70
CA TRP A 79 -33.12 11.91 -6.34
C TRP A 79 -34.29 10.94 -6.19
N ASP A 80 -35.12 10.80 -7.23
CA ASP A 80 -36.33 9.98 -7.20
C ASP A 80 -36.06 8.47 -7.35
N MET A 81 -34.80 8.06 -7.49
CA MET A 81 -34.46 6.66 -7.65
C MET A 81 -34.48 5.90 -6.32
N ALA A 82 -35.29 4.84 -6.27
CA ALA A 82 -35.33 3.94 -5.12
C ALA A 82 -33.93 3.42 -4.74
N GLY A 83 -33.60 3.53 -3.44
CA GLY A 83 -32.31 3.15 -2.86
C GLY A 83 -31.27 4.28 -2.82
N VAL A 84 -31.51 5.41 -3.50
CA VAL A 84 -30.65 6.60 -3.43
C VAL A 84 -31.04 7.42 -2.19
N SER A 85 -30.08 7.63 -1.28
CA SER A 85 -30.29 8.42 -0.07
C SER A 85 -29.86 9.88 -0.23
N TYR A 86 -28.93 10.15 -1.15
CA TYR A 86 -28.35 11.48 -1.35
C TYR A 86 -27.75 11.63 -2.75
N VAL A 87 -27.99 12.76 -3.39
CA VAL A 87 -27.37 13.14 -4.67
C VAL A 87 -26.83 14.55 -4.57
N LYS A 88 -25.60 14.78 -5.02
CA LYS A 88 -25.03 16.14 -5.00
C LYS A 88 -24.11 16.39 -6.17
N GLY A 89 -24.37 17.48 -6.89
CA GLY A 89 -23.41 18.02 -7.84
C GLY A 89 -22.23 18.66 -7.11
N ARG A 90 -21.01 18.47 -7.62
CA ARG A 90 -19.82 19.15 -7.12
C ARG A 90 -19.18 19.96 -8.23
N VAL A 91 -18.36 20.92 -7.80
CA VAL A 91 -17.44 21.64 -8.68
C VAL A 91 -16.03 21.32 -8.23
N TRP A 92 -15.30 20.61 -9.07
CA TRP A 92 -13.90 20.31 -8.87
C TRP A 92 -13.19 20.18 -10.21
N GLY A 93 -11.89 20.36 -10.22
CA GLY A 93 -11.09 20.21 -11.42
C GLY A 93 -9.62 20.45 -11.18
N GLN A 94 -8.81 20.17 -12.19
CA GLN A 94 -7.38 20.37 -12.10
C GLN A 94 -6.99 21.75 -12.62
N HIS A 95 -6.13 22.43 -11.89
CA HIS A 95 -5.49 23.67 -12.30
C HIS A 95 -4.00 23.43 -12.49
N TYR A 96 -3.45 23.90 -13.62
CA TYR A 96 -2.04 23.73 -13.92
C TYR A 96 -1.22 24.86 -13.33
N LEU A 97 -0.29 24.51 -12.45
CA LEU A 97 0.69 25.44 -11.91
C LEU A 97 1.94 25.45 -12.79
N GLU A 98 2.07 26.48 -13.63
CA GLU A 98 3.17 26.58 -14.61
C GLU A 98 4.56 26.51 -13.97
N PHE A 99 4.73 27.14 -12.81
CA PHE A 99 6.03 27.28 -12.15
C PHE A 99 6.60 25.97 -11.57
N LYS A 100 5.72 25.05 -11.17
CA LYS A 100 6.10 23.69 -10.70
C LYS A 100 5.83 22.63 -11.75
N LYS A 101 5.31 23.03 -12.91
CA LYS A 101 4.91 22.15 -14.01
C LYS A 101 4.06 20.98 -13.52
N THR A 102 3.10 21.28 -12.64
CA THR A 102 2.30 20.27 -11.96
C THR A 102 0.84 20.69 -11.86
N TYR A 103 -0.05 19.71 -11.75
CA TYR A 103 -1.48 19.95 -11.56
C TYR A 103 -1.83 19.90 -10.09
N ILE A 104 -2.72 20.79 -9.67
CA ILE A 104 -3.38 20.74 -8.36
C ILE A 104 -4.88 20.53 -8.56
N SER A 105 -5.52 19.90 -7.60
CA SER A 105 -6.96 19.62 -7.64
C SER A 105 -7.69 20.70 -6.83
N LEU A 106 -8.45 21.56 -7.50
CA LEU A 106 -9.31 22.55 -6.86
C LEU A 106 -10.67 21.91 -6.57
N MET A 107 -11.17 22.06 -5.35
CA MET A 107 -12.47 21.52 -4.95
C MET A 107 -13.30 22.61 -4.26
N GLY A 108 -14.48 22.83 -4.82
CA GLY A 108 -15.48 23.74 -4.28
C GLY A 108 -16.20 23.11 -3.08
N VAL A 109 -16.25 23.86 -1.99
CA VAL A 109 -17.00 23.54 -0.78
C VAL A 109 -17.93 24.70 -0.48
N SER A 110 -19.16 24.40 -0.06
CA SER A 110 -20.08 25.41 0.46
C SER A 110 -20.23 25.26 1.97
N SER A 111 -20.42 26.38 2.69
CA SER A 111 -20.21 26.50 4.14
C SER A 111 -21.21 25.76 5.05
N PHE A 112 -22.02 24.83 4.54
CA PHE A 112 -23.12 24.19 5.29
C PHE A 112 -23.38 22.72 4.95
N GLU A 113 -22.34 21.93 4.68
CA GLU A 113 -22.57 20.60 4.11
C GLU A 113 -22.11 19.46 5.03
N GLU A 114 -23.08 18.95 5.80
CA GLU A 114 -23.04 17.78 6.71
C GLU A 114 -22.54 16.45 6.08
N HIS A 115 -22.20 16.44 4.78
CA HIS A 115 -22.04 15.19 4.01
C HIS A 115 -20.69 15.07 3.29
N TYR A 116 -19.76 15.99 3.54
CA TYR A 116 -18.34 15.68 3.34
C TYR A 116 -17.84 14.80 4.51
N ASN A 117 -16.68 14.17 4.36
CA ASN A 117 -15.99 13.51 5.47
C ASN A 117 -16.04 14.40 6.72
N ASP A 118 -16.36 13.86 7.91
CA ASP A 118 -16.45 14.59 9.19
C ASP A 118 -15.28 15.58 9.42
N LYS A 119 -14.11 15.27 8.85
CA LYS A 119 -12.92 16.13 8.88
C LYS A 119 -13.04 17.38 7.98
N ILE A 120 -13.56 17.23 6.76
CA ILE A 120 -13.83 18.35 5.84
C ILE A 120 -14.97 19.21 6.36
N THR A 121 -16.00 18.60 6.96
CA THR A 121 -17.11 19.33 7.61
C THR A 121 -16.59 20.24 8.73
N LYS A 122 -15.69 19.75 9.58
CA LYS A 122 -15.01 20.56 10.61
C LYS A 122 -14.14 21.69 10.04
N ILE A 123 -13.55 21.50 8.86
CA ILE A 123 -12.77 22.54 8.18
C ILE A 123 -13.71 23.59 7.57
N ALA A 124 -14.83 23.14 6.99
CA ALA A 124 -15.85 24.00 6.42
C ALA A 124 -16.55 24.85 7.47
N GLU A 125 -16.75 24.35 8.69
CA GLU A 125 -17.28 25.09 9.84
C GLU A 125 -16.39 26.28 10.27
N ILE A 126 -15.10 26.26 9.93
CA ILE A 126 -14.14 27.33 10.25
C ILE A 126 -14.03 28.35 9.11
N LEU A 127 -14.68 28.14 7.96
CA LEU A 127 -14.63 29.06 6.82
C LEU A 127 -15.14 30.45 7.25
N PRO A 128 -14.29 31.50 7.21
CA PRO A 128 -14.76 32.86 7.48
C PRO A 128 -15.77 33.26 6.42
N GLN A 129 -16.97 33.69 6.84
CA GLN A 129 -17.85 34.50 6.01
C GLN A 129 -17.28 35.92 6.01
N MET A 130 -16.32 36.21 5.14
CA MET A 130 -15.86 37.57 4.90
C MET A 130 -16.06 37.89 3.43
N ASP A 131 -16.77 39.00 3.18
CA ASP A 131 -17.43 39.30 1.90
C ASP A 131 -16.50 39.70 0.75
N ASP A 132 -15.20 39.95 0.99
CA ASP A 132 -14.34 40.62 -0.02
C ASP A 132 -13.19 39.78 -0.60
N ILE A 133 -12.76 38.69 0.05
CA ILE A 133 -11.61 37.89 -0.44
C ILE A 133 -11.91 36.40 -0.33
N SER A 134 -11.84 35.70 -1.45
CA SER A 134 -11.96 34.25 -1.56
C SER A 134 -10.95 33.54 -0.67
N TYR A 135 -11.35 32.46 0.01
CA TYR A 135 -10.48 31.73 0.94
C TYR A 135 -10.17 30.32 0.46
N MET A 136 -8.99 29.82 0.82
CA MET A 136 -8.62 28.43 0.63
C MET A 136 -8.05 27.76 1.87
N TYR A 137 -8.34 26.47 1.98
CA TYR A 137 -7.71 25.54 2.89
C TYR A 137 -6.85 24.56 2.11
N ILE A 138 -5.62 24.40 2.57
CA ILE A 138 -4.61 23.62 1.87
C ILE A 138 -4.00 22.60 2.81
N SER A 139 -3.42 21.53 2.25
CA SER A 139 -2.59 20.61 3.02
C SER A 139 -1.30 21.31 3.47
N LYS A 140 -0.63 20.75 4.48
CA LYS A 140 0.66 21.26 4.95
C LYS A 140 1.68 21.32 3.80
N ASN A 141 1.70 20.30 2.93
CA ASN A 141 2.62 20.23 1.79
C ASN A 141 2.32 21.30 0.74
N MET A 142 1.04 21.51 0.48
CA MET A 142 0.61 22.53 -0.46
C MET A 142 1.01 23.92 0.03
N LYS A 143 1.03 24.16 1.35
CA LYS A 143 1.58 25.42 1.90
C LYS A 143 3.05 25.59 1.56
N ASP A 144 3.87 24.56 1.73
CA ASP A 144 5.29 24.63 1.44
C ASP A 144 5.55 24.82 -0.06
N LEU A 145 4.75 24.20 -0.92
CA LEU A 145 4.79 24.40 -2.39
C LEU A 145 4.41 25.81 -2.79
N LEU A 146 3.36 26.37 -2.17
CA LEU A 146 2.83 27.70 -2.49
C LEU A 146 3.58 28.82 -1.77
N LYS A 147 4.45 28.52 -0.79
CA LYS A 147 5.22 29.51 -0.01
C LYS A 147 6.01 30.49 -0.88
N ILE A 148 6.50 30.04 -2.03
CA ILE A 148 7.26 30.85 -2.99
C ILE A 148 6.35 31.84 -3.75
N TYR A 149 5.06 31.53 -3.88
CA TYR A 149 4.04 32.30 -4.60
C TYR A 149 3.17 33.18 -3.71
N THR A 150 3.36 33.04 -2.41
CA THR A 150 2.51 33.66 -1.42
C THR A 150 2.99 35.08 -1.19
N SER A 151 2.13 36.07 -1.44
CA SER A 151 2.40 37.46 -1.06
C SER A 151 2.58 37.57 0.46
N SER A 152 3.12 38.68 0.98
CA SER A 152 3.29 38.92 2.44
C SER A 152 2.02 38.69 3.27
N GLU A 153 0.83 38.68 2.63
CA GLU A 153 -0.49 38.50 3.24
C GLU A 153 -1.12 37.10 3.06
N ASN A 154 -0.37 36.07 2.67
CA ASN A 154 -0.91 34.73 2.44
C ASN A 154 -1.90 34.59 1.25
N ILE A 155 -1.70 35.36 0.18
CA ILE A 155 -2.58 35.39 -1.01
C ILE A 155 -1.91 34.69 -2.20
N VAL A 156 -2.67 33.85 -2.90
CA VAL A 156 -2.30 33.15 -4.14
C VAL A 156 -3.24 33.57 -5.26
N SER A 157 -2.69 33.72 -6.47
CA SER A 157 -3.42 34.19 -7.66
C SER A 157 -3.58 33.05 -8.66
N PHE A 158 -4.82 32.65 -8.93
CA PHE A 158 -5.15 31.62 -9.91
C PHE A 158 -5.59 32.24 -11.22
N GLU A 159 -5.05 31.77 -12.35
CA GLU A 159 -5.55 32.15 -13.67
C GLU A 159 -6.93 31.54 -13.93
N LYS A 160 -7.84 32.34 -14.47
CA LYS A 160 -9.21 31.92 -14.83
C LYS A 160 -9.26 31.48 -16.29
N LEU A 161 -10.11 30.51 -16.62
CA LEU A 161 -10.30 30.02 -17.99
C LEU A 161 -10.69 31.14 -18.99
N GLY A 162 -11.41 32.18 -18.52
CA GLY A 162 -11.80 33.35 -19.33
C GLY A 162 -10.81 34.51 -19.33
N GLY A 163 -9.60 34.31 -18.78
CA GLY A 163 -8.59 35.36 -18.61
C GLY A 163 -8.73 36.13 -17.29
N GLY A 164 -7.61 36.76 -16.90
CA GLY A 164 -7.46 37.43 -15.61
C GLY A 164 -7.23 36.45 -14.45
N HIS A 165 -7.26 36.98 -13.23
CA HIS A 165 -6.93 36.21 -12.04
C HIS A 165 -8.01 36.26 -10.97
N GLU A 166 -8.12 35.16 -10.21
CA GLU A 166 -8.85 35.07 -8.96
C GLU A 166 -7.83 35.08 -7.82
N ARG A 167 -7.95 36.04 -6.89
CA ARG A 167 -7.05 36.14 -5.73
C ARG A 167 -7.68 35.43 -4.54
N VAL A 168 -6.92 34.53 -3.94
CA VAL A 168 -7.42 33.63 -2.90
C VAL A 168 -6.47 33.64 -1.72
N LYS A 169 -7.00 33.89 -0.52
CA LYS A 169 -6.23 33.93 0.73
C LYS A 169 -6.22 32.56 1.41
N ILE A 170 -5.06 32.13 1.89
CA ILE A 170 -4.92 30.92 2.70
C ILE A 170 -5.52 31.19 4.08
N ALA A 171 -6.70 30.65 4.36
CA ALA A 171 -7.39 30.80 5.64
C ALA A 171 -6.88 29.80 6.68
N GLY A 172 -6.52 28.59 6.25
CA GLY A 172 -6.08 27.56 7.17
C GLY A 172 -5.38 26.40 6.48
N ILE A 173 -4.79 25.56 7.31
CA ILE A 173 -4.11 24.33 6.90
C ILE A 173 -4.82 23.21 7.62
N PHE A 174 -5.36 22.24 6.89
CA PHE A 174 -5.97 21.09 7.53
C PHE A 174 -4.90 20.09 8.00
N LYS A 175 -5.14 19.50 9.17
CA LYS A 175 -4.27 18.50 9.77
C LYS A 175 -4.65 17.13 9.21
N ASP A 176 -3.67 16.47 8.61
CA ASP A 176 -3.78 15.27 7.78
C ASP A 176 -4.70 14.18 8.34
N GLY A 177 -5.51 13.60 7.45
CA GLY A 177 -6.44 12.53 7.80
C GLY A 177 -6.57 11.41 6.76
N SER A 178 -5.94 11.54 5.59
CA SER A 178 -5.95 10.56 4.50
C SER A 178 -4.80 10.90 3.52
N GLU A 179 -3.57 10.64 3.95
CA GLU A 179 -2.29 11.07 3.36
C GLU A 179 -2.08 10.71 1.87
N LEU A 180 -2.91 9.82 1.30
CA LEU A 180 -2.79 9.39 -0.10
C LEU A 180 -3.63 10.22 -1.10
N PHE A 181 -4.69 10.91 -0.67
CA PHE A 181 -5.63 11.58 -1.59
C PHE A 181 -5.78 13.09 -1.37
N SER A 182 -5.23 13.65 -0.29
CA SER A 182 -5.43 15.07 0.07
C SER A 182 -4.20 15.97 -0.16
N ASN A 183 -3.12 15.45 -0.76
CA ASN A 183 -1.88 16.22 -0.89
C ASN A 183 -1.95 17.33 -1.95
N ASP A 184 -2.65 17.07 -3.06
CA ASP A 184 -2.83 17.99 -4.18
C ASP A 184 -4.18 18.73 -4.16
N VAL A 185 -5.03 18.45 -3.16
CA VAL A 185 -6.37 19.05 -3.05
C VAL A 185 -6.32 20.40 -2.33
N VAL A 186 -6.88 21.41 -2.98
CA VAL A 186 -7.12 22.76 -2.45
C VAL A 186 -8.62 22.92 -2.28
N LEU A 187 -9.07 23.11 -1.05
CA LEU A 187 -10.46 23.36 -0.72
C LEU A 187 -10.72 24.87 -0.77
N MET A 188 -11.73 25.29 -1.52
CA MET A 188 -12.09 26.71 -1.65
C MET A 188 -13.60 26.89 -1.64
N ASN A 189 -14.07 28.12 -1.48
CA ASN A 189 -15.47 28.44 -1.76
C ASN A 189 -15.84 28.02 -3.19
N GLU A 190 -17.00 27.38 -3.35
CA GLU A 190 -17.46 26.86 -4.64
C GLU A 190 -17.48 27.94 -5.74
N GLU A 191 -17.87 29.16 -5.39
CA GLU A 191 -17.93 30.29 -6.33
C GLU A 191 -16.56 30.61 -6.96
N SER A 192 -15.48 30.60 -6.18
CA SER A 192 -14.14 30.87 -6.72
C SER A 192 -13.62 29.72 -7.56
N VAL A 193 -13.93 28.48 -7.21
CA VAL A 193 -13.59 27.32 -8.06
C VAL A 193 -14.34 27.41 -9.39
N ARG A 194 -15.62 27.79 -9.37
CA ARG A 194 -16.41 28.06 -10.58
C ARG A 194 -15.77 29.14 -11.46
N LYS A 195 -15.35 30.26 -10.87
CA LYS A 195 -14.65 31.35 -11.60
C LYS A 195 -13.31 30.90 -12.21
N ILE A 196 -12.52 30.11 -11.48
CA ILE A 196 -11.22 29.62 -11.93
C ILE A 196 -11.40 28.61 -13.08
N LEU A 197 -12.29 27.63 -12.89
CA LEU A 197 -12.50 26.54 -13.85
C LEU A 197 -13.44 26.92 -15.01
N GLY A 198 -14.14 28.06 -14.94
CA GLY A 198 -15.10 28.49 -15.94
C GLY A 198 -16.39 27.65 -15.95
N VAL A 199 -16.89 27.27 -14.77
CA VAL A 199 -18.11 26.45 -14.63
C VAL A 199 -19.31 27.33 -14.25
N ASP A 200 -20.32 27.37 -15.13
CA ASP A 200 -21.55 28.13 -14.90
C ASP A 200 -22.28 27.69 -13.62
N GLU A 201 -23.00 28.61 -12.95
CA GLU A 201 -23.72 28.35 -11.69
C GLU A 201 -24.71 27.18 -11.76
N ASN A 202 -25.33 26.97 -12.92
CA ASN A 202 -26.31 25.89 -13.15
C ASN A 202 -25.68 24.57 -13.62
N LYS A 203 -24.35 24.45 -13.56
CA LYS A 203 -23.61 23.26 -14.00
C LYS A 203 -22.71 22.71 -12.91
N PHE A 204 -22.41 21.43 -13.00
CA PHE A 204 -21.52 20.72 -12.08
C PHE A 204 -20.47 19.94 -12.87
N THR A 205 -19.31 19.68 -12.29
CA THR A 205 -18.25 18.92 -12.98
C THR A 205 -18.44 17.42 -12.81
N ASP A 206 -18.99 17.01 -11.66
CA ASP A 206 -19.44 15.65 -11.41
C ASP A 206 -20.57 15.62 -10.38
N ILE A 207 -21.13 14.42 -10.17
CA ILE A 207 -22.16 14.17 -9.17
C ILE A 207 -21.71 13.02 -8.28
N ILE A 208 -21.95 13.16 -6.98
CA ILE A 208 -21.81 12.08 -6.01
C ILE A 208 -23.19 11.54 -5.65
N ILE A 209 -23.28 10.22 -5.53
CA ILE A 209 -24.47 9.54 -5.04
C ILE A 209 -24.10 8.69 -3.82
N LYS A 210 -24.96 8.75 -2.81
CA LYS A 210 -24.99 7.83 -1.67
C LYS A 210 -26.21 6.94 -1.79
N VAL A 211 -25.99 5.66 -1.57
CA VAL A 211 -26.97 4.59 -1.57
C VAL A 211 -27.21 4.19 -0.12
N GLU A 212 -28.48 3.93 0.21
CA GLU A 212 -28.91 3.56 1.55
C GLU A 212 -28.36 2.20 1.97
N ASN A 213 -28.42 1.20 1.08
CA ASN A 213 -27.86 -0.13 1.27
C ASN A 213 -26.54 -0.29 0.49
N PRO A 214 -25.37 -0.40 1.16
CA PRO A 214 -24.08 -0.56 0.49
C PRO A 214 -24.00 -1.77 -0.46
N ASN A 215 -24.81 -2.81 -0.24
CA ASN A 215 -24.84 -4.00 -1.09
C ASN A 215 -25.57 -3.78 -2.43
N GLU A 216 -26.30 -2.68 -2.57
CA GLU A 216 -27.06 -2.34 -3.79
C GLU A 216 -26.31 -1.35 -4.69
N VAL A 217 -25.14 -0.86 -4.27
CA VAL A 217 -24.36 0.16 -4.98
C VAL A 217 -24.12 -0.23 -6.44
N ASP A 218 -23.61 -1.43 -6.70
CA ASP A 218 -23.30 -1.89 -8.06
C ASP A 218 -24.58 -2.09 -8.90
N PHE A 219 -25.69 -2.52 -8.28
CA PHE A 219 -26.96 -2.70 -8.96
C PHE A 219 -27.58 -1.35 -9.37
N ILE A 220 -27.56 -0.36 -8.48
CA ILE A 220 -28.02 1.00 -8.75
C ILE A 220 -27.14 1.65 -9.82
N ALA A 221 -25.82 1.49 -9.75
CA ALA A 221 -24.89 1.98 -10.76
C ALA A 221 -25.18 1.37 -12.15
N ALA A 222 -25.47 0.06 -12.23
CA ALA A 222 -25.85 -0.59 -13.47
C ALA A 222 -27.18 -0.05 -14.03
N LYS A 223 -28.19 0.13 -13.17
CA LYS A 223 -29.49 0.70 -13.54
C LYS A 223 -29.36 2.13 -14.07
N LEU A 224 -28.53 2.95 -13.42
CA LEU A 224 -28.22 4.32 -13.83
C LEU A 224 -27.52 4.35 -15.18
N THR A 225 -26.53 3.49 -15.39
CA THR A 225 -25.81 3.37 -16.68
C THR A 225 -26.76 3.01 -17.82
N TYR A 226 -27.71 2.10 -17.58
CA TYR A 226 -28.72 1.74 -18.58
C TYR A 226 -29.68 2.88 -18.90
N LYS A 227 -30.12 3.63 -17.88
CA LYS A 227 -31.07 4.74 -18.03
C LYS A 227 -30.42 6.00 -18.63
N TYR A 228 -29.14 6.23 -18.33
CA TYR A 228 -28.39 7.43 -18.74
C TYR A 228 -27.04 7.06 -19.40
N PRO A 229 -27.04 6.59 -20.66
CA PRO A 229 -25.84 6.07 -21.32
C PRO A 229 -24.75 7.12 -21.62
N HIS A 230 -25.07 8.42 -21.52
CA HIS A 230 -24.11 9.52 -21.69
C HIS A 230 -23.35 9.86 -20.40
N PHE A 231 -23.76 9.26 -19.27
CA PHE A 231 -23.04 9.35 -18.02
C PHE A 231 -22.08 8.17 -17.88
N LYS A 232 -20.82 8.50 -17.58
CA LYS A 232 -19.85 7.55 -17.07
C LYS A 232 -20.04 7.47 -15.57
N LEU A 233 -20.51 6.32 -15.11
CA LEU A 233 -20.57 6.00 -13.71
C LEU A 233 -19.29 5.28 -13.29
N THR A 234 -18.85 5.58 -12.07
CA THR A 234 -17.72 4.88 -11.47
C THR A 234 -18.06 4.62 -10.01
N THR A 235 -18.09 3.35 -9.63
CA THR A 235 -18.36 2.96 -8.24
C THR A 235 -17.09 3.04 -7.42
N LYS A 236 -17.24 3.17 -6.11
CA LYS A 236 -16.12 3.12 -5.17
C LYS A 236 -15.33 1.80 -5.27
N SER A 237 -16.01 0.67 -5.51
CA SER A 237 -15.37 -0.64 -5.70
C SER A 237 -14.50 -0.67 -6.96
N GLU A 238 -14.95 -0.04 -8.05
CA GLU A 238 -14.16 0.13 -9.27
C GLU A 238 -12.93 1.02 -9.03
N ILE A 239 -13.09 2.16 -8.35
CA ILE A 239 -11.96 3.05 -8.01
C ILE A 239 -10.92 2.27 -7.20
N LEU A 240 -11.33 1.56 -6.16
CA LEU A 240 -10.43 0.76 -5.33
C LEU A 240 -9.68 -0.29 -6.15
N LYS A 241 -10.41 -1.01 -7.01
CA LYS A 241 -9.83 -2.03 -7.88
C LYS A 241 -8.82 -1.44 -8.85
N ASP A 242 -9.12 -0.29 -9.45
CA ASP A 242 -8.21 0.40 -10.36
C ASP A 242 -6.94 0.88 -9.64
N TYR A 243 -7.07 1.40 -8.42
CA TYR A 243 -5.92 1.77 -7.60
C TYR A 243 -5.08 0.53 -7.22
N GLU A 244 -5.71 -0.56 -6.78
CA GLU A 244 -5.02 -1.82 -6.49
C GLU A 244 -4.24 -2.35 -7.71
N LEU A 245 -4.85 -2.29 -8.90
CA LEU A 245 -4.21 -2.68 -10.15
C LEU A 245 -3.03 -1.77 -10.50
N LEU A 246 -3.13 -0.45 -10.26
CA LEU A 246 -2.02 0.48 -10.47
C LEU A 246 -0.84 0.18 -9.54
N PHE A 247 -1.06 -0.14 -8.26
CA PHE A 247 0.01 -0.51 -7.34
C PHE A 247 0.66 -1.85 -7.70
N GLN A 248 -0.13 -2.83 -8.15
CA GLN A 248 0.38 -4.12 -8.60
C GLN A 248 1.14 -4.02 -9.93
N TYR A 249 0.63 -3.26 -10.90
CA TYR A 249 1.18 -3.16 -12.26
C TYR A 249 2.38 -2.21 -12.36
N LYS A 250 2.40 -1.11 -11.59
CA LYS A 250 3.57 -0.20 -11.57
C LYS A 250 4.77 -0.75 -10.82
N SER A 251 4.59 -1.76 -9.97
CA SER A 251 5.69 -2.39 -9.24
C SER A 251 6.26 -3.60 -9.99
N GLY A 252 6.67 -3.44 -11.26
CA GLY A 252 7.56 -4.45 -11.90
C GLY A 252 8.76 -4.80 -11.00
N TRP A 253 9.12 -3.87 -10.11
CA TRP A 253 10.03 -4.05 -8.98
C TRP A 253 9.61 -5.13 -7.97
N PHE A 254 8.33 -5.24 -7.60
CA PHE A 254 7.82 -6.34 -6.77
C PHE A 254 8.14 -7.68 -7.42
N LEU A 255 7.83 -7.84 -8.71
CA LEU A 255 8.11 -9.08 -9.43
C LEU A 255 9.61 -9.35 -9.51
N LEU A 256 10.43 -8.32 -9.75
CA LEU A 256 11.89 -8.44 -9.79
C LEU A 256 12.46 -8.86 -8.44
N ILE A 257 12.05 -8.21 -7.35
CA ILE A 257 12.46 -8.57 -5.97
C ILE A 257 12.02 -9.99 -5.66
N PHE A 258 10.79 -10.37 -6.02
CA PHE A 258 10.26 -11.71 -5.82
C PHE A 258 11.08 -12.76 -6.59
N ILE A 259 11.43 -12.51 -7.85
CA ILE A 259 12.28 -13.39 -8.67
C ILE A 259 13.67 -13.52 -8.02
N ILE A 260 14.29 -12.43 -7.59
CA ILE A 260 15.61 -12.47 -6.92
C ILE A 260 15.52 -13.26 -5.62
N SER A 261 14.52 -13.03 -4.79
CA SER A 261 14.28 -13.80 -3.57
C SER A 261 14.06 -15.28 -3.87
N PHE A 262 13.26 -15.60 -4.89
CA PHE A 262 12.99 -16.98 -5.29
C PHE A 262 14.27 -17.69 -5.77
N ILE A 263 15.07 -17.06 -6.63
CA ILE A 263 16.36 -17.59 -7.09
C ILE A 263 17.32 -17.75 -5.91
N THR A 264 17.39 -16.77 -5.02
CA THR A 264 18.24 -16.85 -3.81
C THR A 264 17.82 -18.02 -2.92
N PHE A 265 16.51 -18.21 -2.72
CA PHE A 265 15.99 -19.35 -1.97
C PHE A 265 16.35 -20.67 -2.66
N ALA A 266 16.12 -20.77 -3.96
CA ALA A 266 16.45 -21.95 -4.74
C ALA A 266 17.95 -22.30 -4.67
N ILE A 267 18.84 -21.30 -4.67
CA ILE A 267 20.28 -21.51 -4.50
C ILE A 267 20.59 -22.05 -3.09
N ILE A 268 19.98 -21.51 -2.04
CA ILE A 268 20.15 -22.01 -0.66
C ILE A 268 19.70 -23.48 -0.56
N LEU A 269 18.53 -23.78 -1.14
CA LEU A 269 18.00 -25.15 -1.15
C LEU A 269 18.90 -26.07 -1.98
N TYR A 270 19.40 -25.60 -3.13
CA TYR A 270 20.30 -26.37 -3.98
C TYR A 270 21.59 -26.71 -3.24
N ASP A 271 22.25 -25.72 -2.62
CA ASP A 271 23.46 -25.91 -1.82
C ASP A 271 23.25 -26.99 -0.74
N LYS A 272 22.15 -26.88 0.03
CA LYS A 272 21.81 -27.87 1.06
C LYS A 272 21.44 -29.25 0.50
N SER A 273 20.75 -29.31 -0.63
CA SER A 273 20.31 -30.57 -1.25
C SER A 273 21.45 -31.35 -1.93
N SER A 274 22.46 -30.63 -2.45
CA SER A 274 23.57 -31.17 -3.24
C SER A 274 24.43 -32.17 -2.47
N GLY A 275 24.35 -32.14 -1.14
CA GLY A 275 24.85 -33.19 -0.27
C GLY A 275 25.47 -32.64 1.00
N LEU A 276 25.65 -33.53 1.97
CA LEU A 276 26.41 -33.21 3.17
C LEU A 276 27.90 -33.09 2.84
N ARG A 277 28.57 -32.14 3.51
CA ARG A 277 30.02 -32.01 3.46
C ARG A 277 30.69 -33.21 4.10
N SER A 278 31.97 -33.42 3.78
CA SER A 278 32.75 -34.54 4.33
C SER A 278 32.79 -34.53 5.87
N GLU A 279 32.78 -33.36 6.51
CA GLU A 279 32.74 -33.23 7.97
C GLU A 279 31.39 -33.68 8.56
N GLU A 280 30.28 -33.22 7.98
CA GLU A 280 28.90 -33.61 8.38
C GLU A 280 28.68 -35.12 8.14
N LYS A 281 29.22 -35.67 7.05
CA LYS A 281 29.21 -37.12 6.77
C LYS A 281 30.00 -37.90 7.83
N LYS A 282 31.22 -37.45 8.14
CA LYS A 282 32.05 -38.07 9.19
C LYS A 282 31.36 -38.03 10.56
N GLU A 283 30.68 -36.93 10.90
CA GLU A 283 29.91 -36.84 12.14
C GLU A 283 28.79 -37.90 12.17
N ILE A 284 28.01 -38.03 11.10
CA ILE A 284 26.97 -39.08 11.01
C ILE A 284 27.60 -40.48 11.10
N GLY A 285 28.74 -40.72 10.45
CA GLY A 285 29.48 -41.98 10.53
C GLY A 285 29.92 -42.32 11.96
N ILE A 286 30.46 -41.35 12.69
CA ILE A 286 30.85 -41.50 14.11
C ILE A 286 29.63 -41.78 14.98
N LEU A 287 28.53 -41.03 14.80
CA LEU A 287 27.29 -41.24 15.56
C LEU A 287 26.72 -42.65 15.32
N LYS A 288 26.72 -43.12 14.07
CA LYS A 288 26.34 -44.52 13.76
C LYS A 288 27.27 -45.53 14.40
N ALA A 289 28.59 -45.30 14.38
CA ALA A 289 29.57 -46.19 15.01
C ALA A 289 29.36 -46.31 16.53
N LEU A 290 28.86 -45.23 17.16
CA LEU A 290 28.50 -45.19 18.58
C LEU A 290 27.11 -45.80 18.87
N GLY A 291 26.41 -46.34 17.86
CA GLY A 291 25.13 -47.03 18.02
C GLY A 291 23.89 -46.15 17.84
N TRP A 292 24.00 -44.93 17.28
CA TRP A 292 22.83 -44.13 16.98
C TRP A 292 22.01 -44.75 15.84
N GLU A 293 20.73 -44.96 16.09
CA GLU A 293 19.77 -45.33 15.04
C GLU A 293 19.54 -44.17 14.04
N ILE A 294 19.05 -44.52 12.85
CA ILE A 294 18.69 -43.57 11.79
C ILE A 294 17.69 -42.52 12.29
N ASN A 295 16.71 -42.93 13.10
CA ASN A 295 15.69 -42.04 13.68
C ASN A 295 16.31 -40.95 14.57
N HIS A 296 17.32 -41.29 15.37
CA HIS A 296 18.03 -40.31 16.20
C HIS A 296 18.76 -39.28 15.35
N ILE A 297 19.39 -39.70 14.25
CA ILE A 297 20.10 -38.82 13.32
C ILE A 297 19.12 -37.88 12.60
N ILE A 298 17.98 -38.39 12.13
CA ILE A 298 16.92 -37.58 11.50
C ILE A 298 16.38 -36.56 12.50
N TYR A 299 16.04 -36.99 13.72
CA TYR A 299 15.48 -36.10 14.74
C TYR A 299 16.46 -34.98 15.13
N TYR A 300 17.73 -35.32 15.32
CA TYR A 300 18.79 -34.35 15.57
C TYR A 300 18.92 -33.32 14.43
N LYS A 301 18.95 -33.76 13.17
CA LYS A 301 19.04 -32.85 12.01
C LYS A 301 17.77 -32.03 11.79
N MET A 302 16.60 -32.59 12.11
CA MET A 302 15.34 -31.84 12.12
C MET A 302 15.38 -30.72 13.17
N LEU A 303 15.82 -31.01 14.40
CA LEU A 303 15.97 -29.98 15.44
C LEU A 303 16.99 -28.91 15.07
N GLU A 304 18.16 -29.31 14.55
CA GLU A 304 19.20 -28.36 14.11
C GLU A 304 18.65 -27.42 13.03
N SER A 305 18.02 -27.99 11.99
CA SER A 305 17.46 -27.19 10.89
C SER A 305 16.29 -26.31 11.36
N LEU A 306 15.43 -26.81 12.25
CA LEU A 306 14.32 -26.05 12.82
C LEU A 306 14.81 -24.83 13.61
N ILE A 307 15.80 -25.00 14.50
CA ILE A 307 16.34 -23.89 15.30
C ILE A 307 16.95 -22.83 14.38
N LEU A 308 17.74 -23.25 13.39
CA LEU A 308 18.38 -22.34 12.44
C LEU A 308 17.36 -21.57 11.58
N CYS A 309 16.41 -22.28 10.97
CA CYS A 309 15.45 -21.66 10.07
C CYS A 309 14.40 -20.82 10.82
N MET A 310 13.95 -21.26 11.99
CA MET A 310 13.02 -20.50 12.83
C MET A 310 13.70 -19.25 13.39
N GLY A 311 14.95 -19.34 13.85
CA GLY A 311 15.72 -18.19 14.31
C GLY A 311 15.93 -17.16 13.20
N ALA A 312 16.35 -17.62 12.01
CA ALA A 312 16.50 -16.76 10.84
C ALA A 312 15.18 -16.11 10.40
N PHE A 313 14.08 -16.87 10.41
CA PHE A 313 12.76 -16.38 10.06
C PHE A 313 12.27 -15.29 11.02
N LEU A 314 12.37 -15.53 12.33
CA LEU A 314 11.97 -14.55 13.35
C LEU A 314 12.85 -13.30 13.31
N LEU A 315 14.16 -13.44 13.10
CA LEU A 315 15.07 -12.31 12.92
C LEU A 315 14.71 -11.50 11.67
N GLY A 316 14.52 -12.15 10.53
CA GLY A 316 14.14 -11.50 9.28
C GLY A 316 12.81 -10.74 9.41
N LEU A 317 11.81 -11.38 10.04
CA LEU A 317 10.51 -10.76 10.30
C LEU A 317 10.62 -9.54 11.23
N SER A 318 11.40 -9.65 12.31
CA SER A 318 11.61 -8.55 13.26
C SER A 318 12.32 -7.37 12.61
N LEU A 319 13.35 -7.65 11.80
CA LEU A 319 14.03 -6.64 11.00
C LEU A 319 13.08 -5.97 10.00
N ALA A 320 12.11 -6.71 9.45
CA ALA A 320 11.19 -6.17 8.46
C ALA A 320 10.17 -5.25 9.13
N ILE A 321 9.64 -5.65 10.28
CA ILE A 321 8.76 -4.80 11.09
C ILE A 321 9.49 -3.50 11.46
N PHE A 322 10.72 -3.59 11.94
CA PHE A 322 11.52 -2.43 12.29
C PHE A 322 11.80 -1.55 11.05
N PHE A 323 12.25 -2.14 9.95
CA PHE A 323 12.55 -1.41 8.73
C PHE A 323 11.33 -0.72 8.11
N VAL A 324 10.16 -1.39 8.09
CA VAL A 324 8.96 -0.85 7.45
C VAL A 324 8.25 0.15 8.35
N TYR A 325 8.01 -0.17 9.62
CA TYR A 325 7.14 0.64 10.47
C TYR A 325 7.89 1.65 11.34
N PHE A 326 9.13 1.35 11.74
CA PHE A 326 9.94 2.29 12.52
C PHE A 326 10.77 3.21 11.63
N LEU A 327 11.45 2.65 10.62
CA LEU A 327 12.25 3.45 9.67
C LEU A 327 11.44 3.99 8.50
N GLN A 328 10.15 3.61 8.36
CA GLN A 328 9.28 4.02 7.24
C GLN A 328 9.81 3.59 5.85
N ALA A 329 10.50 2.45 5.78
CA ALA A 329 11.01 1.82 4.56
C ALA A 329 11.73 2.80 3.60
N PRO A 330 12.83 3.45 4.03
CA PRO A 330 13.50 4.47 3.21
C PRO A 330 13.94 3.88 1.88
N ALA A 331 13.86 4.68 0.81
CA ALA A 331 14.03 4.28 -0.59
C ALA A 331 12.98 3.29 -1.12
N LEU A 332 12.75 2.15 -0.43
CA LEU A 332 11.84 1.11 -0.88
C LEU A 332 10.39 1.60 -0.97
N LYS A 333 9.94 2.45 -0.04
CA LYS A 333 8.62 3.10 -0.06
C LYS A 333 8.35 3.84 -1.38
N TYR A 334 9.34 4.56 -1.91
CA TYR A 334 9.22 5.35 -3.15
C TYR A 334 9.06 4.47 -4.40
N VAL A 335 9.59 3.25 -4.37
CA VAL A 335 9.41 2.26 -5.44
C VAL A 335 7.93 1.91 -5.62
N PHE A 336 7.15 1.88 -4.53
CA PHE A 336 5.73 1.52 -4.56
C PHE A 336 4.79 2.70 -4.81
N THR A 337 5.20 3.94 -4.56
CA THR A 337 4.33 5.13 -4.72
C THR A 337 4.52 5.91 -6.00
N GLY A 338 5.61 5.65 -6.71
CA GLY A 338 5.95 6.30 -7.97
C GLY A 338 6.46 7.72 -7.77
N TYR A 339 7.35 8.16 -8.67
CA TYR A 339 7.94 9.49 -8.66
C TYR A 339 6.90 10.54 -9.08
N SER A 340 6.26 11.19 -8.11
CA SER A 340 5.56 12.45 -8.34
C SER A 340 5.95 13.39 -7.22
N GLU A 341 6.49 14.56 -7.58
CA GLU A 341 6.98 15.58 -6.63
C GLU A 341 5.88 16.10 -5.68
N LEU A 342 4.60 15.81 -5.99
CA LEU A 342 3.44 16.15 -5.16
C LEU A 342 3.05 15.08 -4.13
N LYS A 343 3.62 13.87 -4.19
CA LYS A 343 3.33 12.81 -3.22
C LYS A 343 4.23 12.96 -2.01
N GLN A 344 3.67 13.44 -0.90
CA GLN A 344 4.33 13.44 0.39
C GLN A 344 4.69 12.02 0.82
N ASP A 345 5.65 11.93 1.75
CA ASP A 345 5.71 10.87 2.72
C ASP A 345 4.33 10.61 3.34
N PHE A 346 3.74 9.47 2.98
CA PHE A 346 2.61 8.86 3.68
C PHE A 346 3.20 7.91 4.73
N ASP A 347 2.66 7.90 5.93
CA ASP A 347 3.08 6.94 6.93
C ASP A 347 2.55 5.54 6.56
N LEU A 348 3.38 4.54 6.79
CA LEU A 348 3.00 3.14 6.64
C LEU A 348 2.36 2.69 7.95
N PRO A 349 1.01 2.61 8.04
CA PRO A 349 0.37 2.15 9.26
C PRO A 349 0.73 0.69 9.53
N PHE A 350 0.85 0.34 10.81
CA PHE A 350 1.10 -1.04 11.19
C PHE A 350 -0.08 -1.93 10.83
N VAL A 351 0.13 -2.86 9.89
CA VAL A 351 -0.89 -3.81 9.41
C VAL A 351 -0.27 -5.20 9.33
N PHE A 352 -0.64 -6.06 10.28
CA PHE A 352 -0.15 -7.43 10.34
C PHE A 352 -1.19 -8.43 9.83
N ASN A 353 -0.96 -8.99 8.65
CA ASN A 353 -1.85 -10.00 8.05
C ASN A 353 -1.38 -11.42 8.39
N LEU A 354 -2.15 -12.13 9.23
CA LEU A 354 -1.84 -13.50 9.63
C LEU A 354 -1.75 -14.47 8.44
N LYS A 355 -2.58 -14.28 7.41
CA LYS A 355 -2.60 -15.19 6.25
C LYS A 355 -1.27 -15.18 5.50
N GLU A 356 -0.73 -13.99 5.27
CA GLU A 356 0.53 -13.81 4.55
C GLU A 356 1.74 -14.20 5.40
N PHE A 357 1.69 -13.95 6.71
CA PHE A 357 2.67 -14.49 7.66
C PHE A 357 2.75 -16.03 7.58
N PHE A 358 1.60 -16.72 7.67
CA PHE A 358 1.57 -18.18 7.57
C PHE A 358 1.99 -18.67 6.19
N LEU A 359 1.60 -17.96 5.11
CA LEU A 359 2.04 -18.29 3.76
C LEU A 359 3.56 -18.21 3.62
N LEU A 360 4.19 -17.14 4.13
CA LEU A 360 5.63 -16.98 4.11
C LEU A 360 6.33 -18.04 4.98
N PHE A 361 5.77 -18.33 6.17
CA PHE A 361 6.30 -19.35 7.06
C PHE A 361 6.27 -20.75 6.40
N PHE A 362 5.10 -21.19 5.94
CA PHE A 362 4.93 -22.53 5.38
C PHE A 362 5.61 -22.71 4.01
N SER A 363 5.81 -21.64 3.23
CA SER A 363 6.56 -21.71 1.97
C SER A 363 8.08 -21.79 2.15
N THR A 364 8.61 -21.33 3.29
CA THR A 364 10.06 -21.23 3.50
C THR A 364 10.59 -22.23 4.53
N VAL A 365 10.02 -22.26 5.74
CA VAL A 365 10.55 -23.03 6.88
C VAL A 365 10.45 -24.55 6.67
N PRO A 366 9.28 -25.13 6.38
CA PRO A 366 9.16 -26.57 6.11
C PRO A 366 10.01 -27.04 4.93
N LEU A 367 10.07 -26.22 3.88
CA LEU A 367 10.78 -26.55 2.65
C LEU A 367 12.30 -26.59 2.89
N TYR A 368 12.84 -25.63 3.64
CA TYR A 368 14.23 -25.66 4.09
C TYR A 368 14.53 -26.87 4.98
N MET A 369 13.67 -27.18 5.96
CA MET A 369 13.85 -28.35 6.83
C MET A 369 13.89 -29.66 6.03
N ALA A 370 12.95 -29.85 5.10
CA ALA A 370 12.88 -31.04 4.26
C ALA A 370 14.19 -31.24 3.48
N VAL A 371 14.74 -30.16 2.91
CA VAL A 371 15.99 -30.21 2.14
C VAL A 371 17.22 -30.53 3.01
N CYS A 372 17.22 -30.16 4.29
CA CYS A 372 18.28 -30.54 5.23
C CYS A 372 18.18 -32.01 5.69
N ILE A 373 16.97 -32.54 5.79
CA ILE A 373 16.72 -33.91 6.27
C ILE A 373 17.08 -34.95 5.19
N ILE A 374 16.70 -34.72 3.92
CA ILE A 374 16.85 -35.72 2.84
C ILE A 374 18.30 -36.22 2.65
N PRO A 375 19.33 -35.35 2.53
CA PRO A 375 20.72 -35.80 2.39
C PRO A 375 21.25 -36.51 3.65
N SER A 376 20.79 -36.08 4.82
CA SER A 376 21.16 -36.66 6.11
C SER A 376 20.60 -38.08 6.25
N TRP A 377 19.34 -38.28 5.87
CA TRP A 377 18.72 -39.60 5.81
C TRP A 377 19.44 -40.53 4.83
N LYS A 378 19.72 -40.06 3.60
CA LYS A 378 20.48 -40.83 2.59
C LYS A 378 21.88 -41.23 3.06
N THR A 379 22.52 -40.41 3.89
CA THR A 379 23.83 -40.71 4.47
C THR A 379 23.70 -41.70 5.62
N ALA A 380 22.71 -41.52 6.49
CA ALA A 380 22.46 -42.41 7.63
C ALA A 380 22.09 -43.85 7.22
N THR A 381 21.52 -44.04 6.03
CA THR A 381 21.23 -45.39 5.49
C THR A 381 22.44 -46.13 4.93
N ARG A 382 23.58 -45.46 4.70
CA ARG A 382 24.81 -46.10 4.18
C ARG A 382 25.60 -46.80 5.27
N ASP A 383 26.45 -47.74 4.87
CA ASP A 383 27.34 -48.43 5.80
C ASP A 383 28.41 -47.50 6.37
N VAL A 384 28.74 -47.70 7.66
CA VAL A 384 29.66 -46.82 8.41
C VAL A 384 31.04 -46.78 7.74
N GLY A 385 31.52 -47.92 7.24
CA GLY A 385 32.80 -48.02 6.54
C GLY A 385 32.86 -47.21 5.24
N ASP A 386 31.73 -47.06 4.55
CA ASP A 386 31.61 -46.30 3.30
C ASP A 386 31.43 -44.79 3.54
N ILE A 387 30.99 -44.40 4.75
CA ILE A 387 30.81 -42.99 5.12
C ILE A 387 32.13 -42.37 5.61
N ILE A 388 32.96 -43.16 6.29
CA ILE A 388 34.21 -42.69 6.94
C ILE A 388 35.40 -42.69 5.98
N ARG A 389 35.40 -43.54 4.96
CA ARG A 389 36.33 -43.51 3.81
C ARG A 389 36.15 -42.23 3.00
#